data_AF-A0A953W6Z2-F1
#
_entry.id   AF-A0A953W6Z2-F1
#
_cell.length_a   1.000
_cell.length_b   1.000
_cell.length_c   1.000
_cell.angle_alpha   90.00
_cell.angle_beta   90.00
_cell.angle_gamma   90.00
#
_symmetry.space_group_name_H-M   'P 1'
#
loop_
_entity.id
_entity.type
_entity.pdbx_description
1 polymer ?
#
loop_
_entity_poly.entity_id
_entity_poly.type
_entity_poly.pdbx_seq_one_letter_code
_entity_poly.pdbx_strand_id
1 'polypeptide(L)'
;MTKPLDIAALRAEFPILGREVHGKPLVYLDSAASAQKPRAVIDAMANAMEGAYANVHRGLHAMANETTSAFEAARATAAKFINAASSDEIVFTSGGTDAINLVAYSLGAGEIGEGDEIILSKMEHHSNIV
;
A
#
# COMPACT_ATOMS: atom_id res chain seq x y z
N MET A 1 22.95 20.94 -1.31
CA MET A 1 22.81 20.72 -2.77
C MET A 1 22.11 19.39 -2.96
N THR A 2 20.94 19.36 -3.58
CA THR A 2 20.25 18.12 -3.96
C THR A 2 21.01 17.46 -5.10
N LYS A 3 21.35 16.18 -4.96
CA LYS A 3 22.00 15.39 -6.02
C LYS A 3 21.04 15.29 -7.22
N PRO A 4 21.52 15.39 -8.47
CA PRO A 4 20.66 15.20 -9.64
C PRO A 4 20.06 13.79 -9.65
N LEU A 5 18.84 13.67 -10.17
CA LEU A 5 18.10 12.41 -10.26
C LEU A 5 18.81 11.47 -11.26
N ASP A 6 19.26 10.31 -10.77
CA ASP A 6 19.89 9.28 -11.60
C ASP A 6 18.88 8.18 -11.96
N ILE A 7 18.33 8.28 -13.16
CA ILE A 7 17.31 7.34 -13.66
C ILE A 7 17.89 5.92 -13.86
N ALA A 8 19.16 5.81 -14.25
CA ALA A 8 19.77 4.50 -14.49
C ALA A 8 19.94 3.75 -13.17
N ALA A 9 20.41 4.45 -12.12
CA ALA A 9 20.49 3.89 -10.78
C ALA A 9 19.11 3.46 -10.25
N LEU A 10 18.08 4.31 -10.38
CA LEU A 10 16.73 3.98 -9.95
C LEU A 10 16.15 2.77 -10.70
N ARG A 11 16.33 2.69 -12.01
CA ARG A 11 15.87 1.53 -12.79
C ARG A 11 16.54 0.23 -12.37
N ALA A 12 17.82 0.29 -11.97
CA ALA A 12 18.55 -0.88 -11.48
C ALA A 12 17.98 -1.42 -10.15
N GLU A 13 17.27 -0.59 -9.38
CA GLU A 13 16.58 -1.04 -8.17
C GLU A 13 15.34 -1.89 -8.46
N PHE A 14 14.81 -1.91 -9.69
CA PHE A 14 13.65 -2.71 -10.09
C PHE A 14 14.10 -3.89 -10.96
N PRO A 15 14.33 -5.07 -10.38
CA PRO A 15 15.00 -6.17 -11.08
C PRO A 15 14.26 -6.63 -12.34
N ILE A 16 12.93 -6.56 -12.31
CA ILE A 16 12.07 -6.99 -13.42
C ILE A 16 12.26 -6.14 -14.68
N LEU A 17 12.71 -4.90 -14.57
CA LEU A 17 12.91 -4.00 -15.70
C LEU A 17 14.14 -4.37 -16.56
N GLY A 18 15.02 -5.26 -16.06
CA GLY A 18 16.13 -5.83 -16.82
C GLY A 18 15.75 -7.04 -17.68
N ARG A 19 14.49 -7.48 -17.66
CA ARG A 19 14.03 -8.64 -18.43
C ARG A 19 13.77 -8.33 -19.90
N GLU A 20 13.83 -9.37 -20.71
CA GLU A 20 13.27 -9.38 -22.05
C GLU A 20 11.89 -10.03 -22.08
N VAL A 21 11.04 -9.54 -22.99
CA VAL A 21 9.71 -10.09 -23.32
C VAL A 21 9.63 -10.19 -24.84
N HIS A 22 9.33 -11.38 -25.36
CA HIS A 22 9.35 -11.67 -26.81
C HIS A 22 10.70 -11.32 -27.49
N GLY A 23 11.82 -11.57 -26.80
CA GLY A 23 13.17 -11.28 -27.31
C GLY A 23 13.50 -9.79 -27.44
N LYS A 24 12.77 -8.92 -26.74
CA LYS A 24 12.98 -7.46 -26.74
C LYS A 24 13.07 -6.93 -25.31
N PRO A 25 13.84 -5.86 -25.04
CA PRO A 25 13.87 -5.23 -23.73
C PRO A 25 12.48 -4.81 -23.25
N LEU A 26 12.16 -5.06 -21.98
CA LEU A 26 10.88 -4.70 -21.40
C LEU A 26 10.68 -3.17 -21.35
N VAL A 27 9.58 -2.70 -21.93
CA VAL A 27 9.05 -1.34 -21.75
C VAL A 27 7.67 -1.47 -21.11
N TYR A 28 7.62 -1.38 -19.78
CA TYR A 28 6.39 -1.53 -19.01
C TYR A 28 5.66 -0.19 -18.87
N LEU A 29 4.54 -0.02 -19.58
CA LEU A 29 3.73 1.21 -19.62
C LEU A 29 2.33 1.03 -19.01
N ASP A 30 2.21 0.13 -18.03
CA ASP A 30 0.93 -0.21 -17.38
C ASP A 30 0.98 -0.02 -15.85
N SER A 31 1.84 0.89 -15.39
CA SER A 31 2.04 1.16 -13.95
C SER A 31 0.79 1.73 -13.26
N ALA A 32 -0.15 2.29 -14.01
CA ALA A 32 -1.42 2.77 -13.48
C ALA A 32 -2.33 1.62 -13.01
N ALA A 33 -2.20 0.43 -13.59
CA ALA A 33 -2.87 -0.78 -13.10
C ALA A 33 -2.13 -1.39 -11.91
N SER A 34 -0.81 -1.58 -12.01
CA SER A 34 0.04 -1.95 -10.86
C SER A 34 1.52 -1.64 -11.13
N ALA A 35 2.20 -1.02 -10.17
CA ALA A 35 3.61 -0.70 -10.31
C ALA A 35 4.51 -1.93 -10.06
N GLN A 36 5.71 -1.91 -10.66
CA GLN A 36 6.78 -2.86 -10.34
C GLN A 36 7.38 -2.57 -8.96
N LYS A 37 8.05 -3.55 -8.36
CA LYS A 37 8.52 -3.47 -6.97
C LYS A 37 10.04 -3.33 -6.95
N PRO A 38 10.60 -2.36 -6.22
CA PRO A 38 12.05 -2.25 -6.07
C PRO A 38 12.58 -3.36 -5.14
N ARG A 39 13.88 -3.63 -5.22
CA ARG A 39 14.57 -4.66 -4.45
C ARG A 39 14.33 -4.52 -2.95
N ALA A 40 14.36 -3.30 -2.41
CA ALA A 40 14.10 -3.03 -0.99
C ALA A 40 12.73 -3.56 -0.50
N VAL A 41 11.69 -3.46 -1.32
CA VAL A 41 10.35 -3.98 -0.98
C VAL A 41 10.34 -5.51 -1.02
N ILE A 42 10.95 -6.09 -2.05
CA ILE A 42 11.05 -7.56 -2.20
C ILE A 42 11.80 -8.16 -1.01
N ASP A 43 12.94 -7.58 -0.66
CA ASP A 43 13.80 -8.07 0.42
C ASP A 43 13.12 -7.89 1.78
N ALA A 44 12.40 -6.79 2.01
CA ALA A 44 11.62 -6.61 3.24
C ALA A 44 10.54 -7.70 3.41
N MET A 45 9.83 -8.05 2.35
CA MET A 45 8.83 -9.13 2.38
C MET A 45 9.49 -10.49 2.62
N ALA A 46 10.59 -10.80 1.91
CA ALA A 46 11.33 -12.05 2.08
C ALA A 46 11.87 -12.18 3.52
N ASN A 47 12.54 -11.14 4.03
CA ASN A 47 13.09 -11.11 5.38
C ASN A 47 12.00 -11.29 6.45
N ALA A 48 10.82 -10.69 6.26
CA ALA A 48 9.70 -10.88 7.18
C ALA A 48 9.24 -12.34 7.22
N MET A 49 9.15 -13.00 6.06
CA MET A 49 8.76 -14.41 5.96
C MET A 49 9.83 -15.37 6.49
N GLU A 50 11.10 -15.10 6.21
CA GLU A 50 12.22 -15.96 6.57
C GLU A 50 12.66 -15.81 8.03
N GLY A 51 12.58 -14.59 8.58
CA GLY A 51 13.19 -14.26 9.87
C GLY A 51 12.23 -14.08 11.04
N ALA A 52 11.02 -13.55 10.81
CA ALA A 52 10.17 -13.04 11.88
C ALA A 52 8.67 -13.26 11.66
N TYR A 53 8.27 -14.28 10.89
CA TYR A 53 6.87 -14.51 10.56
C TYR A 53 6.07 -15.07 11.75
N ALA A 54 5.16 -14.26 12.30
CA ALA A 54 4.20 -14.66 13.31
C ALA A 54 2.92 -13.82 13.20
N ASN A 55 1.86 -14.21 13.92
CA ASN A 55 0.68 -13.35 14.05
C ASN A 55 1.01 -12.11 14.90
N VAL A 56 0.42 -10.98 14.51
CA VAL A 56 0.48 -9.72 15.27
C VAL A 56 -0.46 -9.75 16.49
N HIS A 57 -0.20 -8.89 17.47
CA HIS A 57 -1.09 -8.53 18.59
C HIS A 57 -1.38 -9.56 19.69
N ARG A 58 -0.65 -10.68 19.85
CA ARG A 58 -0.89 -11.58 21.02
C ARG A 58 0.15 -12.66 21.32
N GLY A 59 1.42 -12.50 20.94
CA GLY A 59 2.44 -13.47 21.30
C GLY A 59 3.38 -12.95 22.39
N LEU A 60 3.55 -13.72 23.47
CA LEU A 60 4.58 -13.48 24.49
C LEU A 60 6.01 -13.85 24.00
N HIS A 61 6.11 -14.45 22.81
CA HIS A 61 7.37 -14.92 22.23
C HIS A 61 7.99 -13.86 21.30
N ALA A 62 9.31 -13.92 21.16
CA ALA A 62 10.13 -12.93 20.45
C ALA A 62 9.59 -12.59 19.06
N MET A 63 9.33 -13.61 18.22
CA MET A 63 8.87 -13.40 16.84
C MET A 63 7.57 -12.59 16.76
N ALA A 64 6.60 -12.82 17.66
CA ALA A 64 5.35 -12.05 17.62
C ALA A 64 5.54 -10.58 18.01
N ASN A 65 6.45 -10.30 18.94
CA ASN A 65 6.81 -8.92 19.29
C ASN A 65 7.53 -8.24 18.12
N GLU A 66 8.43 -8.95 17.44
CA GLU A 66 9.12 -8.46 16.25
C GLU A 66 8.15 -8.17 15.10
N THR A 67 7.24 -9.11 14.77
CA THR A 67 6.23 -8.88 13.72
C THR A 67 5.30 -7.72 14.07
N THR A 68 4.84 -7.64 15.33
CA THR A 68 3.95 -6.55 15.78
C THR A 68 4.66 -5.20 15.69
N SER A 69 5.92 -5.14 16.10
CA SER A 69 6.72 -3.90 16.01
C SER A 69 6.93 -3.46 14.55
N ALA A 70 7.21 -4.40 13.65
CA ALA A 70 7.36 -4.10 12.23
C ALA A 70 6.04 -3.62 11.59
N PHE A 71 4.92 -4.25 11.97
CA PHE A 71 3.58 -3.87 11.49
C PHE A 71 3.17 -2.46 11.95
N GLU A 72 3.37 -2.13 13.23
CA GLU A 72 3.07 -0.79 13.74
C GLU A 72 4.06 0.28 13.23
N ALA A 73 5.32 -0.08 12.98
CA ALA A 73 6.26 0.81 12.30
C ALA A 73 5.83 1.12 10.86
N ALA A 74 5.26 0.14 10.14
CA ALA A 74 4.66 0.37 8.83
C ALA A 74 3.46 1.32 8.93
N ARG A 75 2.60 1.19 9.95
CA ARG A 75 1.48 2.11 10.21
C ARG A 75 1.96 3.54 10.43
N ALA A 76 2.96 3.73 11.29
CA ALA A 76 3.55 5.04 11.56
C ALA A 76 4.21 5.64 10.30
N THR A 77 4.83 4.81 9.46
CA THR A 77 5.39 5.24 8.18
C THR A 77 4.31 5.72 7.22
N ALA A 78 3.20 4.99 7.11
CA ALA A 78 2.05 5.40 6.30
C ALA A 78 1.43 6.71 6.80
N ALA A 79 1.24 6.85 8.11
CA ALA A 79 0.75 8.09 8.73
C ALA A 79 1.63 9.29 8.36
N LYS A 80 2.95 9.15 8.50
CA LYS A 80 3.91 10.19 8.12
C LYS A 80 3.88 10.49 6.63
N PHE A 81 3.74 9.47 5.78
CA PHE A 81 3.74 9.63 4.32
C PHE A 81 2.58 10.51 3.84
N ILE A 82 1.40 10.37 4.44
CA ILE A 82 0.23 11.20 4.13
C ILE A 82 0.05 12.39 5.09
N ASN A 83 0.99 12.60 6.02
CA ASN A 83 0.95 13.64 7.05
C ASN A 83 -0.31 13.61 7.92
N ALA A 84 -0.75 12.40 8.32
CA ALA A 84 -1.81 12.21 9.32
C ALA A 84 -1.34 12.66 10.71
N ALA A 85 -2.27 13.06 11.58
CA ALA A 85 -1.94 13.56 12.92
C ALA A 85 -1.53 12.42 13.87
N SER A 86 -2.08 11.22 13.66
CA SER A 86 -1.75 10.03 14.43
C SER A 86 -1.68 8.77 13.55
N SER A 87 -0.93 7.77 13.98
CA SER A 87 -1.00 6.42 13.41
C SER A 87 -2.37 5.76 13.63
N ASP A 88 -3.10 6.17 14.67
CA ASP A 88 -4.43 5.64 14.99
C ASP A 88 -5.49 6.02 13.94
N GLU A 89 -5.20 7.02 13.10
CA GLU A 89 -6.04 7.41 11.96
C GLU A 89 -5.80 6.52 10.72
N ILE A 90 -4.87 5.57 10.79
CA ILE A 90 -4.50 4.70 9.67
C ILE A 90 -5.11 3.32 9.87
N VAL A 91 -6.05 2.97 8.99
CA VAL A 91 -6.62 1.61 8.91
C VAL A 91 -6.04 0.90 7.68
N PHE A 92 -5.36 -0.22 7.91
CA PHE A 92 -4.94 -1.09 6.81
C PHE A 92 -6.11 -1.93 6.30
N THR A 93 -6.34 -1.89 4.99
CA THR A 93 -7.33 -2.70 4.27
C THR A 93 -6.65 -3.48 3.16
N SER A 94 -7.40 -4.33 2.44
CA SER A 94 -6.86 -5.07 1.31
C SER A 94 -6.54 -4.21 0.08
N GLY A 95 -7.06 -2.97 0.02
CA GLY A 95 -6.81 -2.01 -1.07
C GLY A 95 -7.81 -0.85 -1.08
N GLY A 96 -7.72 0.01 -2.10
CA GLY A 96 -8.56 1.22 -2.21
C GLY A 96 -10.07 0.92 -2.24
N THR A 97 -10.50 -0.12 -2.96
CA THR A 97 -11.92 -0.54 -3.00
C THR A 97 -12.46 -0.91 -1.62
N ASP A 98 -11.68 -1.67 -0.84
CA ASP A 98 -12.06 -2.15 0.48
C ASP A 98 -12.06 -1.00 1.52
N ALA A 99 -11.14 -0.05 1.37
CA ALA A 99 -11.12 1.17 2.19
C ALA A 99 -12.38 2.03 1.98
N ILE A 100 -12.82 2.22 0.72
CA ILE A 100 -14.04 2.98 0.42
C ILE A 100 -15.27 2.25 0.96
N ASN A 101 -15.34 0.92 0.76
CA ASN A 101 -16.45 0.11 1.29
C ASN A 101 -16.53 0.17 2.81
N LEU A 102 -15.40 0.11 3.52
CA LEU A 102 -15.38 0.23 4.97
C LEU A 102 -16.07 1.53 5.44
N VAL A 103 -15.79 2.65 4.77
CA VAL A 103 -16.44 3.94 5.06
C VAL A 103 -17.93 3.91 4.70
N ALA A 104 -18.28 3.44 3.50
CA ALA A 104 -19.65 3.38 3.02
C ALA A 104 -20.56 2.54 3.94
N TYR A 105 -20.10 1.37 4.40
CA TYR A 105 -20.85 0.52 5.31
C TYR A 105 -20.89 1.07 6.74
N SER A 106 -19.82 1.72 7.20
CA SER A 106 -19.72 2.21 8.58
C SER A 106 -20.48 3.52 8.79
N LEU A 107 -20.52 4.42 7.79
CA LEU A 107 -21.28 5.68 7.84
C LEU A 107 -22.67 5.55 7.22
N GLY A 108 -22.77 4.91 6.06
CA GLY A 108 -24.00 4.91 5.24
C GLY A 108 -25.18 4.16 5.86
N ALA A 109 -24.95 3.23 6.80
CA ALA A 109 -26.03 2.46 7.41
C ALA A 109 -26.86 3.26 8.46
N GLY A 110 -26.35 4.40 8.95
CA GLY A 110 -27.00 5.19 10.01
C GLY A 110 -27.14 6.68 9.73
N GLU A 111 -26.31 7.24 8.83
CA GLU A 111 -26.19 8.70 8.65
C GLU A 111 -26.73 9.21 7.30
N ILE A 112 -26.97 8.32 6.32
CA ILE A 112 -27.43 8.69 4.97
C ILE A 112 -28.76 7.97 4.71
N GLY A 113 -29.82 8.74 4.48
CA GLY A 113 -31.18 8.23 4.35
C GLY A 113 -31.90 8.66 3.08
N GLU A 114 -33.22 8.49 3.11
CA GLU A 114 -34.09 8.90 2.01
C GLU A 114 -34.06 10.42 1.83
N GLY A 115 -33.69 10.87 0.63
CA GLY A 115 -33.64 12.28 0.25
C GLY A 115 -32.26 12.93 0.40
N ASP A 116 -31.29 12.26 1.04
CA ASP A 116 -29.91 12.74 1.09
C ASP A 116 -29.18 12.51 -0.25
N GLU A 117 -28.18 13.35 -0.53
CA GLU A 117 -27.41 13.29 -1.77
C GLU A 117 -25.93 12.99 -1.49
N ILE A 118 -25.38 12.01 -2.22
CA ILE A 118 -23.93 11.72 -2.26
C ILE A 118 -23.39 12.34 -3.55
N ILE A 119 -22.49 13.33 -3.42
CA ILE A 119 -21.92 14.06 -4.56
C ILE A 119 -20.61 13.42 -5.00
N LEU A 120 -20.52 13.03 -6.28
CA LEU A 120 -19.35 12.43 -6.91
C LEU A 120 -18.92 13.20 -8.16
N SER A 121 -17.73 12.92 -8.69
CA SER A 121 -17.29 13.43 -9.99
C SER A 121 -17.68 12.49 -11.14
N LYS A 122 -17.52 12.95 -12.39
CA LYS A 122 -17.69 12.09 -13.58
C LYS A 122 -16.47 11.19 -13.87
N MET A 123 -15.37 11.39 -13.15
CA MET A 123 -14.09 10.71 -13.40
C MET A 123 -13.85 9.55 -12.44
N GLU A 124 -14.81 9.25 -11.55
CA GLU A 124 -14.64 8.24 -10.52
C GLU A 124 -14.34 6.86 -11.10
N HIS A 125 -13.41 6.15 -10.45
CA HIS A 125 -13.24 4.72 -10.67
C HIS A 125 -14.45 3.96 -10.10
N HIS A 126 -14.80 2.81 -10.67
CA HIS A 126 -15.95 2.02 -10.22
C HIS A 126 -15.91 1.68 -8.73
N SER A 127 -14.73 1.50 -8.14
CA SER A 127 -14.56 1.29 -6.69
C SER A 127 -15.13 2.41 -5.80
N ASN A 128 -15.37 3.60 -6.35
CA ASN A 128 -15.95 4.75 -5.64
C ASN A 128 -17.41 5.03 -6.05
N ILE A 129 -18.05 4.07 -6.71
CA ILE A 129 -19.46 4.13 -7.16
C ILE A 129 -20.21 2.84 -6.79
N VAL A 130 -19.50 1.71 -6.75
CA VAL A 130 -20.04 0.36 -6.52
C VAL A 130 -19.90 -0.05 -5.05
#